data_AF-A0A848LAU5-F1
#
_entry.id   AF-A0A848LAU5-F1
#
_cell.length_a   1.000
_cell.length_b   1.000
_cell.length_c   1.000
_cell.angle_alpha   90.00
_cell.angle_beta   90.00
_cell.angle_gamma   90.00
#
_symmetry.space_group_name_H-M   'P 1'
#
loop_
_entity.id
_entity.type
_entity.pdbx_description
1 polymer ?
#
loop_
_entity_poly.entity_id
_entity_poly.type
_entity_poly.pdbx_seq_one_letter_code
_entity_poly.pdbx_strand_id
1 'polypeptide(L)'
;MSMIVRGFEQLPPRIQDVLRVRGVGPGEFVLGLKSSYKPNATIPILWFIVTAEHLLLCNTHKTRGLWKEMSGQELTAFELRRSSLGKPYFVLPDSEGTVYLTLPDETPPEDLDALTREFARLHQR
;
A
#
# COMPACT_ATOMS: atom_id res chain seq x y z
N MET A 1 -0.10 8.27 16.84
CA MET A 1 -0.68 6.91 16.71
C MET A 1 -0.18 6.37 15.38
N SER A 2 0.53 5.23 15.36
CA SER A 2 1.14 4.68 14.14
C SER A 2 0.10 4.52 13.05
N MET A 3 0.38 5.02 11.84
CA MET A 3 -0.52 4.84 10.69
C MET A 3 -0.21 3.58 9.91
N ILE A 4 0.96 2.99 10.17
CA ILE A 4 1.29 1.62 9.79
C ILE A 4 0.73 0.65 10.81
N VAL A 5 0.10 -0.41 10.30
CA VAL A 5 -0.23 -1.64 11.03
C VAL A 5 0.71 -2.74 10.60
N ARG A 6 1.25 -3.45 11.59
CA ARG A 6 2.22 -4.54 11.40
C ARG A 6 1.63 -5.92 11.74
N GLY A 7 0.45 -5.94 12.33
CA GLY A 7 -0.32 -7.15 12.57
C GLY A 7 -1.47 -7.28 11.58
N PHE A 8 -1.63 -8.46 11.00
CA PHE A 8 -2.74 -8.75 10.08
C PHE A 8 -4.10 -8.53 10.76
N GLU A 9 -4.20 -8.89 12.04
CA GLU A 9 -5.37 -8.74 12.89
C GLU A 9 -5.75 -7.27 13.16
N GLN A 10 -4.82 -6.34 12.97
CA GLN A 10 -5.04 -4.90 13.15
C GLN A 10 -5.68 -4.26 11.90
N LEU A 11 -5.70 -4.97 10.78
CA LEU A 11 -6.40 -4.52 9.58
C LEU A 11 -7.91 -4.54 9.81
N PRO A 12 -8.68 -3.64 9.15
CA PRO A 12 -10.13 -3.72 9.17
C PRO A 12 -10.61 -5.09 8.66
N PRO A 13 -11.68 -5.69 9.24
CA PRO A 13 -12.15 -7.03 8.87
C PRO A 13 -12.35 -7.22 7.36
N ARG A 14 -12.89 -6.20 6.67
CA ARG A 14 -13.06 -6.26 5.21
C ARG A 14 -11.76 -6.35 4.43
N ILE A 15 -10.70 -5.70 4.90
CA ILE A 15 -9.38 -5.80 4.26
C ILE A 15 -8.81 -7.20 4.51
N GLN A 16 -8.95 -7.73 5.74
CA GLN A 16 -8.57 -9.11 6.02
C GLN A 16 -9.29 -10.10 5.09
N ASP A 17 -10.59 -9.91 4.85
CA ASP A 17 -11.36 -10.78 3.96
C ASP A 17 -10.88 -10.70 2.51
N VAL A 18 -10.58 -9.49 2.01
CA VAL A 18 -9.96 -9.30 0.68
C VAL A 18 -8.63 -10.06 0.59
N LEU A 19 -7.79 -9.94 1.61
CA LEU A 19 -6.48 -10.60 1.65
C LEU A 19 -6.62 -12.13 1.72
N ARG A 20 -7.55 -12.65 2.53
CA ARG A 20 -7.82 -14.10 2.61
C ARG A 20 -8.28 -14.69 1.28
N VAL A 21 -9.16 -13.99 0.54
CA VAL A 21 -9.58 -14.40 -0.81
C VAL A 21 -8.38 -14.47 -1.77
N ARG A 22 -7.35 -13.67 -1.53
CA ARG A 22 -6.09 -13.68 -2.29
C ARG A 22 -5.04 -14.65 -1.74
N GLY A 23 -5.37 -15.46 -0.74
CA GLY A 23 -4.42 -16.40 -0.12
C GLY A 23 -3.42 -15.75 0.83
N VAL A 24 -3.56 -14.44 1.10
CA VAL A 24 -2.66 -13.70 2.00
C VAL A 24 -3.13 -13.88 3.44
N GLY A 25 -2.37 -14.66 4.20
CA GLY A 25 -2.55 -14.86 5.64
C GLY A 25 -1.56 -14.06 6.49
N PRO A 26 -1.58 -14.24 7.82
CA PRO A 26 -0.67 -13.55 8.74
C PRO A 26 0.83 -13.79 8.46
N GLY A 27 1.21 -14.96 7.93
CA GLY A 27 2.61 -15.26 7.58
C GLY A 27 3.10 -14.61 6.29
N GLU A 28 2.17 -14.17 5.43
CA GLU A 28 2.44 -13.48 4.16
C GLU A 28 2.41 -11.96 4.33
N PHE A 29 1.62 -11.46 5.28
CA PHE A 29 1.45 -10.04 5.54
C PHE A 29 2.69 -9.45 6.23
N VAL A 30 3.17 -8.33 5.71
CA VAL A 30 4.34 -7.64 6.26
C VAL A 30 3.91 -6.36 6.96
N LEU A 31 3.21 -5.48 6.24
CA LEU A 31 2.65 -4.26 6.82
C LEU A 31 1.49 -3.74 5.99
N GLY A 32 0.68 -2.89 6.60
CA GLY A 32 -0.39 -2.16 5.95
C GLY A 32 -0.30 -0.69 6.32
N LEU A 33 -0.52 0.20 5.36
CA LEU A 33 -0.67 1.62 5.60
C LEU A 33 -2.05 2.07 5.14
N LYS A 34 -2.73 2.83 6.00
CA LYS A 34 -3.93 3.55 5.58
C LYS A 34 -3.55 4.75 4.71
N SER A 35 -4.02 4.76 3.47
CA SER A 35 -3.75 5.84 2.53
C SER A 35 -4.71 7.03 2.67
N SER A 36 -4.24 8.22 2.27
CA SER A 36 -5.06 9.39 1.97
C SER A 36 -5.54 9.44 0.50
N TYR A 37 -5.09 8.50 -0.32
CA TYR A 37 -5.32 8.43 -1.76
C TYR A 37 -6.78 8.16 -2.09
N LYS A 38 -7.32 8.96 -3.01
CA LYS A 38 -8.66 8.76 -3.58
C LYS A 38 -8.50 8.62 -5.09
N PRO A 39 -8.41 7.39 -5.64
CA PRO A 39 -8.29 7.21 -7.10
C PRO A 39 -9.45 7.85 -7.87
N ASN A 40 -10.63 7.93 -7.27
CA ASN A 40 -11.78 8.68 -7.76
C ASN A 40 -12.75 8.99 -6.60
N ALA A 41 -13.75 9.83 -6.86
CA ALA A 41 -14.72 10.27 -5.86
C ALA A 41 -15.59 9.14 -5.27
N THR A 42 -15.69 7.98 -5.94
CA THR A 42 -16.57 6.86 -5.56
C THR A 42 -15.84 5.67 -4.94
N ILE A 43 -14.51 5.62 -5.01
CA ILE A 43 -13.68 4.55 -4.48
C ILE A 43 -12.58 5.17 -3.61
N PRO A 44 -12.74 5.24 -2.28
CA PRO A 44 -11.61 5.52 -1.42
C PRO A 44 -10.72 4.26 -1.39
N ILE A 45 -9.56 4.30 -2.07
CA ILE A 45 -8.52 3.28 -1.84
C ILE A 45 -7.88 3.63 -0.52
N LEU A 46 -8.02 2.71 0.41
CA LEU A 46 -7.80 3.00 1.82
C LEU A 46 -6.54 2.35 2.33
N TRP A 47 -6.04 1.31 1.67
CA TRP A 47 -5.00 0.48 2.25
C TRP A 47 -3.96 0.08 1.21
N PHE A 48 -2.71 0.39 1.54
CA PHE A 48 -1.54 -0.18 0.87
C PHE A 48 -1.07 -1.34 1.73
N ILE A 49 -1.10 -2.53 1.18
CA ILE A 49 -0.73 -3.76 1.89
C ILE A 49 0.52 -4.30 1.24
N VAL A 50 1.60 -4.37 2.01
CA VAL A 50 2.83 -5.04 1.59
C VAL A 50 2.78 -6.47 2.13
N THR A 51 2.92 -7.43 1.21
CA THR A 51 3.08 -8.84 1.52
C THR A 51 4.53 -9.28 1.29
N ALA A 52 4.82 -10.56 1.48
CA ALA A 52 6.12 -11.13 1.19
C ALA A 52 6.56 -10.91 -0.27
N GLU A 53 5.61 -10.87 -1.19
CA GLU A 53 5.86 -10.89 -2.65
C GLU A 53 5.18 -9.78 -3.44
N HIS A 54 4.13 -9.17 -2.87
CA HIS A 54 3.26 -8.25 -3.59
C HIS A 54 3.01 -6.97 -2.80
N LEU A 55 2.77 -5.89 -3.53
CA LEU A 55 2.08 -4.71 -3.06
C LEU A 55 0.62 -4.77 -3.53
N LEU A 56 -0.31 -4.83 -2.58
CA LEU A 56 -1.75 -4.86 -2.84
C LEU A 56 -2.37 -3.51 -2.46
N LEU A 57 -3.09 -2.92 -3.41
CA LEU A 57 -3.82 -1.66 -3.23
C LEU A 57 -5.30 -1.99 -3.03
N CYS A 58 -5.73 -1.97 -1.76
CA CYS A 58 -7.05 -2.40 -1.35
C CYS A 58 -7.98 -1.21 -1.07
N ASN A 59 -9.26 -1.41 -1.37
CA ASN A 59 -10.34 -0.51 -0.98
C ASN A 59 -11.35 -1.26 -0.09
N THR A 60 -12.23 -0.52 0.56
CA THR A 60 -13.28 -1.11 1.42
C THR A 60 -14.61 -1.31 0.68
N HIS A 61 -14.60 -1.21 -0.66
CA HIS A 61 -15.81 -1.37 -1.48
C HIS A 61 -16.24 -2.84 -1.48
N LYS A 62 -17.55 -3.09 -1.32
CA LYS A 62 -18.10 -4.44 -1.13
C LYS A 62 -17.79 -5.42 -2.26
N THR A 63 -17.66 -4.94 -3.51
CA THR A 63 -17.51 -5.79 -4.70
C THR A 63 -16.15 -5.67 -5.41
N ARG A 64 -15.29 -4.76 -4.97
CA ARG A 64 -14.04 -4.39 -5.69
C ARG A 64 -12.83 -4.29 -4.76
N GLY A 65 -12.86 -5.01 -3.63
CA GLY A 65 -11.97 -4.81 -2.48
C GLY A 65 -10.46 -4.79 -2.78
N LEU A 66 -10.01 -5.39 -3.89
CA LEU A 66 -8.69 -5.16 -4.47
C LEU A 66 -8.82 -4.29 -5.70
N TRP A 67 -8.07 -3.18 -5.74
CA TRP A 67 -7.99 -2.33 -6.92
C TRP A 67 -6.86 -2.74 -7.84
N LYS A 68 -5.66 -2.92 -7.28
CA LYS A 68 -4.46 -3.23 -8.03
C LYS A 68 -3.53 -4.09 -7.19
N GLU A 69 -2.76 -4.91 -7.87
CA GLU A 69 -1.71 -5.74 -7.33
C GLU A 69 -0.47 -5.51 -8.17
N MET A 70 0.66 -5.41 -7.50
CA MET A 70 1.97 -5.24 -8.12
C MET A 70 2.90 -6.24 -7.46
N SER A 71 3.35 -7.22 -8.24
CA SER A 71 4.45 -8.09 -7.83
C SER A 71 5.76 -7.28 -7.72
N GLY A 72 6.75 -7.82 -7.00
CA GLY A 72 8.10 -7.26 -6.99
C GLY A 72 8.68 -7.02 -8.38
N GLN A 73 8.39 -7.92 -9.33
CA GLN A 73 8.82 -7.82 -10.73
C GLN A 73 8.14 -6.68 -11.50
N GLU A 74 6.87 -6.40 -11.21
CA GLU A 74 6.13 -5.29 -11.83
C GLU A 74 6.51 -3.93 -11.21
N LEU A 75 6.98 -3.93 -9.97
CA LEU A 75 7.62 -2.79 -9.31
C LEU A 75 9.00 -2.53 -9.94
N THR A 76 9.02 -2.03 -11.17
CA THR A 76 10.27 -1.74 -11.91
C THR A 76 11.10 -0.62 -11.28
N ALA A 77 10.44 0.30 -10.57
CA ALA A 77 11.06 1.34 -9.79
C ALA A 77 10.09 1.82 -8.70
N PHE A 78 10.62 2.53 -7.71
CA PHE A 78 9.80 3.37 -6.85
C PHE A 78 10.59 4.61 -6.46
N GLU A 79 9.91 5.74 -6.32
CA GLU A 79 10.53 6.97 -5.85
C GLU A 79 9.70 7.60 -4.74
N LEU A 80 10.35 8.00 -3.66
CA LEU A 80 9.75 8.84 -2.65
C LEU A 80 9.95 10.31 -3.03
N ARG A 81 8.85 11.02 -3.28
CA ARG A 81 8.85 12.44 -3.63
C ARG A 81 8.06 13.25 -2.61
N ARG A 82 8.22 14.58 -2.67
CA ARG A 82 7.43 15.55 -1.91
C ARG A 82 6.63 16.43 -2.85
N SER A 83 5.37 16.69 -2.52
CA SER A 83 4.54 17.61 -3.28
C SER A 83 5.01 19.06 -3.07
N SER A 84 4.44 20.01 -3.81
CA SER A 84 4.66 21.44 -3.59
C SER A 84 4.26 21.90 -2.18
N LEU A 85 3.40 21.14 -1.51
CA LEU A 85 3.00 21.36 -0.12
C LEU A 85 3.88 20.59 0.89
N GLY A 86 4.98 19.99 0.43
CA GLY A 86 5.93 19.24 1.26
C GLY A 86 5.47 17.84 1.66
N LYS A 87 4.30 17.37 1.17
CA LYS A 87 3.70 16.09 1.56
C LYS A 87 4.39 14.92 0.85
N PRO A 88 4.82 13.88 1.59
CA PRO A 88 5.47 12.72 0.97
C PRO A 88 4.46 11.87 0.20
N TYR A 89 4.90 11.35 -0.96
CA TYR A 89 4.16 10.39 -1.74
C TYR A 89 5.13 9.47 -2.50
N PHE A 90 4.72 8.23 -2.75
CA PHE A 90 5.47 7.33 -3.62
C PHE A 90 4.98 7.43 -5.05
N VAL A 91 5.93 7.39 -5.99
CA VAL A 91 5.70 7.22 -7.42
C VAL A 91 6.07 5.77 -7.75
N LEU A 92 5.10 4.99 -8.19
CA LEU A 92 5.26 3.59 -8.55
C LEU A 92 4.92 3.41 -10.04
N PRO A 93 5.91 3.37 -10.93
CA PRO A 93 5.70 3.00 -12.32
C PRO A 93 5.26 1.53 -12.40
N ASP A 94 4.33 1.26 -13.29
CA ASP A 94 3.84 -0.09 -13.58
C ASP A 94 3.57 -0.25 -15.09
N SER A 95 3.15 -1.44 -15.51
CA SER A 95 2.90 -1.73 -16.93
C SER A 95 1.75 -0.92 -17.53
N GLU A 96 0.79 -0.46 -16.72
CA GLU A 96 -0.37 0.32 -17.15
C GLU A 96 -0.20 1.84 -16.96
N GLY A 97 0.88 2.29 -16.33
CA GLY A 97 1.15 3.71 -16.12
C GLY A 97 1.95 3.99 -14.86
N THR A 98 1.44 4.91 -14.03
CA THR A 98 2.11 5.33 -12.80
C THR A 98 1.09 5.51 -11.69
N VAL A 99 1.31 4.82 -10.58
CA VAL A 99 0.52 4.95 -9.37
C VAL A 99 1.19 5.94 -8.42
N TYR A 100 0.43 6.94 -7.98
CA TYR A 100 0.86 7.91 -6.99
C TYR A 100 0.25 7.56 -5.63
N LEU A 101 1.07 7.03 -4.73
CA LEU A 101 0.64 6.67 -3.39
C LEU A 101 0.82 7.85 -2.44
N THR A 102 -0.24 8.61 -2.23
CA THR A 102 -0.24 9.68 -1.24
C THR A 102 -0.37 9.11 0.17
N LEU A 103 0.45 9.63 1.08
CA LEU A 103 0.44 9.27 2.49
C LEU A 103 -0.38 10.32 3.25
N PRO A 104 -0.94 9.98 4.43
CA PRO A 104 -1.61 10.99 5.24
C PRO A 104 -0.59 12.01 5.79
N ASP A 105 -1.05 13.24 6.04
CA ASP A 105 -0.19 14.40 6.33
C ASP A 105 0.73 14.19 7.54
N GLU A 106 0.27 13.43 8.53
CA GLU A 106 0.98 13.17 9.78
C GLU A 106 1.75 11.84 9.75
N THR A 107 2.15 11.34 8.57
CA THR A 107 2.96 10.10 8.47
C THR A 107 4.30 10.30 9.16
N PRO A 108 4.59 9.58 10.25
CA PRO A 108 5.85 9.70 10.95
C PRO A 108 7.03 9.27 10.05
N PRO A 109 8.22 9.88 10.20
CA PRO A 109 9.41 9.49 9.43
C PRO A 109 9.75 8.00 9.54
N GLU A 110 9.56 7.39 10.72
CA GLU A 110 9.83 5.97 10.95
C GLU A 110 8.90 5.03 10.14
N ASP A 111 7.66 5.47 9.89
CA ASP A 111 6.70 4.74 9.06
C ASP A 111 7.10 4.87 7.58
N LEU A 112 7.56 6.05 7.17
CA LEU A 112 8.04 6.30 5.82
C LEU A 112 9.29 5.48 5.48
N ASP A 113 10.24 5.41 6.42
CA ASP A 113 11.44 4.60 6.31
C ASP A 113 11.10 3.11 6.23
N ALA A 114 10.15 2.65 7.05
CA ALA A 114 9.69 1.26 7.00
C ALA A 114 9.09 0.90 5.64
N LEU A 115 8.22 1.75 5.09
CA LEU A 115 7.63 1.54 3.76
C LEU A 115 8.69 1.52 2.66
N THR A 116 9.62 2.47 2.70
CA THR A 116 10.72 2.58 1.73
C THR A 116 11.58 1.32 1.75
N ARG A 117 11.89 0.77 2.94
CA ARG A 117 12.63 -0.49 3.07
C ARG A 117 11.86 -1.68 2.49
N GLU A 118 10.56 -1.77 2.75
CA GLU A 118 9.76 -2.89 2.22
C GLU A 118 9.57 -2.79 0.70
N PHE A 119 9.43 -1.59 0.13
CA PHE A 119 9.40 -1.41 -1.32
C PHE A 119 10.74 -1.77 -1.96
N ALA A 120 11.86 -1.38 -1.34
CA ALA A 120 13.19 -1.82 -1.79
C ALA A 120 13.35 -3.34 -1.74
N ARG A 121 12.85 -3.99 -0.67
CA ARG A 121 12.87 -5.45 -0.54
C ARG A 121 12.03 -6.13 -1.62
N LEU A 122 10.84 -5.61 -1.92
CA LEU A 122 9.97 -6.13 -2.98
C LEU A 122 10.62 -5.99 -4.36
N HIS A 123 11.22 -4.84 -4.65
CA HIS A 123 11.87 -4.56 -5.93
C HIS A 123 13.09 -5.46 -6.22
N GLN A 124 13.78 -5.94 -5.19
CA GLN A 124 14.98 -6.78 -5.33
C GLN A 124 14.69 -8.28 -5.58
N ARG A 125 13.42 -8.69 -5.65
CA ARG A 125 12.99 -10.08 -5.83
C ARG A 125 12.45 -10.33 -7.23
#